data_AF-A0A317Z3F4-F1
#
_entry.id   AF-A0A317Z3F4-F1
#
_cell.length_a   1.000
_cell.length_b   1.000
_cell.length_c   1.000
_cell.angle_alpha   90.00
_cell.angle_beta   90.00
_cell.angle_gamma   90.00
#
_symmetry.space_group_name_H-M   'P 1'
#
loop_
_entity.id
_entity.type
_entity.pdbx_description
1 polymer ?
#
loop_
_entity_poly.entity_id
_entity_poly.type
_entity_poly.pdbx_seq_one_letter_code
_entity_poly.pdbx_strand_id
1 'polypeptide(L)'
;LMIKNRSAIETAQHIDYVMMDKTGTLTEGHFSVNHYESFKAGMSDEAVLSLFASLESQSNHPLATSIVGFAKSKNIAYAQPQDVQNISGIGLEGKVGDQSYKITNVTYLEQNGFD
;
A
#
# COMPACT_ATOMS: atom_id res chain seq x y z
N LEU A 1 13.77 -0.37 -27.33
CA LEU A 1 12.89 -1.22 -28.15
C LEU A 1 13.72 -2.37 -28.69
N MET A 2 13.48 -3.61 -28.22
CA MET A 2 14.08 -4.82 -28.80
C MET A 2 13.06 -5.51 -29.70
N ILE A 3 13.43 -5.76 -30.95
CA ILE A 3 12.57 -6.43 -31.92
C ILE A 3 13.24 -7.75 -32.32
N LYS A 4 12.59 -8.88 -32.01
CA LYS A 4 13.15 -10.22 -32.21
C LYS A 4 13.06 -10.71 -33.66
N ASN A 5 12.11 -10.21 -34.46
CA ASN A 5 11.91 -10.63 -35.85
C ASN A 5 11.58 -9.42 -36.73
N ARG A 6 12.20 -9.34 -37.92
CA ARG A 6 12.01 -8.25 -38.88
C ARG A 6 10.56 -8.15 -39.38
N SER A 7 9.86 -9.28 -39.53
CA SER A 7 8.45 -9.29 -39.97
C SER A 7 7.50 -8.62 -38.97
N ALA A 8 7.88 -8.56 -37.69
CA ALA A 8 7.07 -7.88 -36.67
C ALA A 8 6.95 -6.36 -36.91
N ILE A 9 7.93 -5.75 -37.59
CA ILE A 9 7.90 -4.32 -37.94
C ILE A 9 6.88 -4.07 -39.05
N GLU A 10 6.86 -4.94 -40.06
CA GLU A 10 5.95 -4.84 -41.19
C GLU A 10 4.50 -5.07 -40.74
N THR A 11 4.25 -6.10 -39.92
CA THR A 11 2.91 -6.32 -39.35
C THR A 11 2.47 -5.17 -38.45
N ALA A 12 3.37 -4.58 -37.65
CA ALA A 12 3.03 -3.48 -36.74
C ALA A 12 2.50 -2.22 -37.45
N GLN A 13 2.89 -1.98 -38.70
CA GLN A 13 2.38 -0.85 -39.50
C GLN A 13 0.92 -1.00 -39.91
N HIS A 14 0.34 -2.19 -39.78
CA HIS A 14 -1.02 -2.50 -40.19
C HIS A 14 -1.94 -2.85 -39.01
N ILE A 15 -1.53 -2.56 -37.77
CA ILE A 15 -2.33 -2.83 -36.58
C ILE A 15 -3.29 -1.66 -36.34
N ASP A 16 -4.59 -1.95 -36.30
CA ASP A 16 -5.64 -0.98 -35.95
C ASP A 16 -5.99 -0.98 -34.44
N TYR A 17 -5.74 -2.09 -33.74
CA TYR A 17 -6.12 -2.28 -32.34
C TYR A 17 -5.00 -2.92 -31.53
N VAL A 18 -4.76 -2.38 -30.32
CA VAL A 18 -3.81 -2.95 -29.36
C VAL A 18 -4.56 -3.25 -28.07
N MET A 19 -4.57 -4.53 -27.66
CA MET A 19 -4.96 -4.91 -26.32
C MET A 19 -3.74 -4.85 -25.41
N MET A 20 -3.86 -4.09 -24.31
CA MET A 20 -2.82 -3.97 -23.31
C MET A 20 -3.28 -4.62 -22.02
N ASP A 21 -2.39 -5.36 -21.37
CA ASP A 21 -2.59 -5.77 -19.99
C ASP A 21 -2.43 -4.55 -19.07
N LYS A 22 -3.08 -4.53 -17.91
CA LYS A 22 -2.98 -3.39 -16.99
C LYS A 22 -1.75 -3.53 -16.09
N THR A 23 -1.66 -4.64 -15.36
CA THR A 23 -0.67 -4.82 -14.29
C THR A 23 0.71 -5.11 -14.87
N GLY A 24 1.69 -4.23 -14.63
CA GLY A 24 3.05 -4.40 -15.15
C GLY A 24 3.24 -3.98 -16.61
N THR A 25 2.18 -3.52 -17.29
CA THR A 25 2.25 -2.93 -18.64
C THR A 25 1.79 -1.47 -18.62
N LEU A 26 0.56 -1.19 -18.16
CA LEU A 26 0.07 0.17 -17.97
C LEU A 26 0.39 0.73 -16.59
N THR A 27 0.56 -0.15 -15.59
CA THR A 27 0.97 0.22 -14.24
C THR A 27 2.33 -0.37 -13.92
N GLU A 28 3.07 0.26 -13.00
CA GLU A 28 4.39 -0.21 -12.60
C GLU A 28 4.38 -1.56 -11.84
N GLY A 29 3.19 -2.13 -11.56
CA GLY A 29 3.07 -3.39 -10.82
C GLY A 29 3.46 -3.27 -9.34
N HIS A 30 3.57 -2.05 -8.82
CA HIS A 30 3.90 -1.75 -7.43
C HIS A 30 2.76 -0.95 -6.79
N PHE A 31 2.42 -1.29 -5.55
CA PHE A 31 1.47 -0.48 -4.78
C PHE A 31 2.17 0.80 -4.30
N SER A 32 1.40 1.88 -4.15
CA SER A 32 1.87 3.11 -3.54
C SER A 32 0.74 3.76 -2.77
N VAL A 33 1.07 4.45 -1.69
CA VAL A 33 0.12 5.31 -0.97
C VAL A 33 -0.21 6.50 -1.87
N ASN A 34 -1.51 6.70 -2.13
CA ASN A 34 -2.01 7.84 -2.90
C ASN A 34 -2.42 8.99 -1.96
N HIS A 35 -3.17 8.66 -0.90
CA HIS A 35 -3.67 9.61 0.10
C HIS A 35 -3.55 9.01 1.50
N TYR A 36 -3.34 9.87 2.49
CA TYR A 36 -3.38 9.54 3.91
C TYR A 36 -3.79 10.80 4.68
N GLU A 37 -4.63 10.63 5.71
CA GLU A 37 -5.17 11.74 6.48
C GLU A 37 -5.45 11.34 7.93
N SER A 38 -5.35 12.30 8.84
CA SER A 38 -5.76 12.15 10.23
C SER A 38 -7.11 12.80 10.49
N PHE A 39 -8.02 12.02 11.05
CA PHE A 39 -9.31 12.51 11.54
C PHE A 39 -9.27 12.96 13.01
N LYS A 40 -8.14 12.72 13.71
CA LYS A 40 -8.02 13.03 15.13
C LYS A 40 -7.42 14.42 15.33
N ALA A 41 -8.14 15.30 16.01
CA ALA A 41 -7.62 16.61 16.38
C ALA A 41 -6.29 16.50 17.16
N GLY A 42 -5.28 17.25 16.72
CA GLY A 42 -3.95 17.25 17.32
C GLY A 42 -3.02 16.13 16.85
N MET A 43 -3.44 15.31 15.88
CA MET A 43 -2.58 14.33 15.19
C MET A 43 -2.38 14.78 13.75
N SER A 44 -1.12 14.81 13.28
CA SER A 44 -0.83 15.14 11.89
C SER A 44 -0.98 13.92 10.99
N ASP A 45 -1.11 14.16 9.68
CA ASP A 45 -1.18 13.10 8.68
C ASP A 45 0.11 12.27 8.69
N GLU A 46 1.28 12.89 8.89
CA GLU A 46 2.56 12.18 9.02
C GLU A 46 2.61 11.28 10.26
N ALA A 47 1.95 11.68 11.35
CA ALA A 47 1.86 10.84 12.54
C ALA A 47 0.99 9.60 12.27
N VAL A 48 -0.10 9.74 11.51
CA VAL A 48 -0.90 8.58 11.05
C VAL A 48 -0.06 7.67 10.16
N LEU A 49 0.65 8.24 9.18
CA LEU A 49 1.52 7.46 8.31
C LEU A 49 2.63 6.75 9.07
N SER A 50 3.21 7.39 10.09
CA SER A 50 4.19 6.78 11.01
C SER A 50 3.60 5.59 11.77
N LEU A 51 2.36 5.69 12.27
CA LEU A 51 1.66 4.60 12.95
C LEU A 51 1.38 3.42 12.02
N PHE A 52 0.90 3.70 10.80
CA PHE A 52 0.69 2.67 9.78
C PHE A 52 1.99 1.96 9.43
N ALA A 53 3.06 2.71 9.14
CA ALA A 53 4.36 2.14 8.84
C ALA A 53 4.96 1.36 10.02
N SER A 54 4.68 1.78 11.26
CA SER A 54 5.12 1.05 12.46
C SER A 54 4.45 -0.32 12.53
N LEU A 55 3.12 -0.38 12.47
CA LEU A 55 2.39 -1.64 12.56
C LEU A 55 2.66 -2.59 11.37
N GLU A 56 2.81 -2.05 10.17
CA GLU A 56 3.08 -2.81 8.95
C GLU A 56 4.56 -3.24 8.81
N SER A 57 5.46 -2.76 9.67
CA SER A 57 6.91 -3.00 9.51
C SER A 57 7.33 -4.47 9.65
N GLN A 58 6.47 -5.32 10.23
CA GLN A 58 6.70 -6.76 10.38
C GLN A 58 5.95 -7.62 9.35
N SER A 59 5.18 -7.00 8.46
CA SER A 59 4.40 -7.70 7.45
C SER A 59 5.14 -7.75 6.10
N ASN A 60 5.15 -8.94 5.47
CA ASN A 60 5.70 -9.13 4.13
C ASN A 60 4.65 -8.92 3.02
N HIS A 61 3.45 -8.45 3.37
CA HIS A 61 2.38 -8.24 2.40
C HIS A 61 2.75 -7.09 1.43
N PRO A 62 2.45 -7.18 0.12
CA PRO A 62 2.80 -6.11 -0.84
C PRO A 62 2.28 -4.70 -0.48
N LEU A 63 1.12 -4.62 0.19
CA LEU A 63 0.61 -3.34 0.71
C LEU A 63 1.47 -2.81 1.86
N ALA A 64 1.85 -3.68 2.79
CA ALA A 64 2.66 -3.33 3.96
C ALA A 64 4.02 -2.77 3.55
N THR A 65 4.70 -3.47 2.64
CA THR A 65 6.00 -3.06 2.12
C THR A 65 5.92 -1.72 1.39
N SER A 66 4.82 -1.46 0.70
CA SER A 66 4.58 -0.20 -0.02
C SER A 66 4.28 0.96 0.94
N ILE A 67 3.53 0.74 2.01
CA ILE A 67 3.29 1.73 3.07
C ILE A 67 4.60 2.11 3.77
N VAL A 68 5.37 1.10 4.20
CA VAL A 68 6.67 1.32 4.85
C VAL A 68 7.66 2.00 3.90
N GLY A 69 7.68 1.59 2.63
CA GLY A 69 8.48 2.22 1.57
C GLY A 69 8.10 3.69 1.35
N PHE A 70 6.81 4.01 1.33
CA PHE A 70 6.30 5.37 1.19
C PHE A 70 6.65 6.24 2.40
N ALA A 71 6.53 5.73 3.63
CA ALA A 71 6.96 6.47 4.82
C ALA A 71 8.46 6.78 4.78
N LYS A 72 9.30 5.82 4.35
CA LYS A 72 10.74 6.02 4.15
C LYS A 72 11.04 7.09 3.10
N SER A 73 10.34 7.09 1.96
CA SER A 73 10.56 8.09 0.90
C SER A 73 10.19 9.52 1.34
N LYS A 74 9.29 9.64 2.32
CA LYS A 74 8.93 10.91 2.98
C LYS A 74 9.83 11.27 4.18
N ASN A 75 10.84 10.46 4.49
CA ASN A 75 11.70 10.58 5.68
C ASN A 75 10.91 10.59 7.01
N ILE A 76 9.80 9.86 7.05
CA ILE A 76 8.99 9.72 8.26
C ILE A 76 9.52 8.53 9.07
N ALA A 77 9.95 8.81 10.30
CA ALA A 77 10.36 7.78 11.23
C ALA A 77 9.15 6.96 11.70
N TYR A 78 9.36 5.67 11.92
CA TYR A 78 8.38 4.75 12.47
C TYR A 78 9.06 3.87 13.52
N ALA A 79 8.26 3.34 14.46
CA ALA A 79 8.76 2.53 15.57
C ALA A 79 8.56 1.04 15.28
N GLN A 80 9.31 0.20 15.99
CA GLN A 80 9.06 -1.24 15.97
C GLN A 80 7.81 -1.56 16.80
N PRO A 81 6.82 -2.25 16.23
CA PRO A 81 5.61 -2.60 16.96
C PRO A 81 5.84 -3.82 17.85
N GLN A 82 4.97 -4.00 18.83
CA GLN A 82 4.94 -5.15 19.74
C GLN A 82 3.59 -5.86 19.62
N ASP A 83 3.56 -7.16 19.97
CA ASP A 83 2.34 -7.97 19.99
C ASP A 83 1.52 -7.93 18.69
N VAL A 84 2.18 -7.84 17.52
CA VAL A 84 1.47 -7.74 16.24
C VAL A 84 0.75 -9.04 15.93
N GLN A 85 -0.56 -8.95 15.69
CA GLN A 85 -1.39 -10.07 15.27
C GLN A 85 -2.16 -9.73 14.00
N ASN A 86 -2.15 -10.66 13.06
CA ASN A 86 -2.90 -10.55 11.82
C ASN A 86 -4.35 -10.98 12.05
N ILE A 87 -5.29 -10.14 11.64
CA ILE A 87 -6.73 -10.38 11.69
C ILE A 87 -7.17 -10.76 10.28
N SER A 88 -7.26 -12.07 10.03
CA SER A 88 -7.51 -12.61 8.68
C SER A 88 -8.74 -11.99 8.02
N GLY A 89 -8.55 -11.46 6.80
CA GLY A 89 -9.60 -10.80 6.03
C GLY A 89 -9.98 -9.39 6.49
N ILE A 90 -9.36 -8.86 7.55
CA ILE A 90 -9.67 -7.55 8.13
C ILE A 90 -8.45 -6.61 8.10
N GLY A 91 -7.31 -7.05 8.61
CA GLY A 91 -6.12 -6.21 8.78
C GLY A 91 -5.22 -6.75 9.90
N LEU A 92 -4.74 -5.89 10.78
CA LEU A 92 -3.82 -6.30 11.85
C LEU A 92 -3.97 -5.40 13.09
N GLU A 93 -3.60 -5.93 14.24
CA GLU A 93 -3.53 -5.18 15.50
C GLU A 93 -2.17 -5.33 16.16
N GLY A 94 -1.79 -4.38 17.00
CA GLY A 94 -0.54 -4.42 17.73
C GLY A 94 -0.36 -3.19 18.60
N LYS A 95 0.81 -3.08 19.23
CA LYS A 95 1.18 -1.95 20.07
C LYS A 95 2.31 -1.15 19.46
N VAL A 96 2.22 0.17 19.54
CA VAL A 96 3.30 1.10 19.20
C VAL A 96 3.53 1.98 20.43
N GLY A 97 4.68 1.81 21.08
CA GLY A 97 4.88 2.31 22.44
C GLY A 97 3.92 1.61 23.42
N ASP A 98 3.26 2.37 24.28
CA ASP A 98 2.32 1.85 25.28
C ASP A 98 0.86 1.80 24.80
N GLN A 99 0.61 2.15 23.53
CA GLN A 99 -0.74 2.27 23.01
C GLN A 99 -1.04 1.18 21.97
N SER A 100 -2.21 0.57 22.10
CA SER A 100 -2.73 -0.40 21.15
C SER A 100 -3.39 0.30 19.97
N TYR A 101 -3.14 -0.24 18.79
CA TYR A 101 -3.66 0.24 17.52
C TYR A 101 -4.13 -0.93 16.67
N LYS A 102 -5.04 -0.64 15.74
CA LYS A 102 -5.58 -1.61 14.80
C LYS A 102 -5.72 -0.96 13.42
N ILE A 103 -5.24 -1.65 12.40
CA ILE A 103 -5.46 -1.33 10.99
C ILE A 103 -6.55 -2.28 10.50
N THR A 104 -7.60 -1.73 9.90
CA THR A 104 -8.74 -2.51 9.41
C THR A 104 -9.18 -2.04 8.03
N ASN A 105 -9.87 -2.90 7.31
CA ASN A 105 -10.65 -2.49 6.15
C ASN A 105 -11.92 -1.72 6.56
N VAL A 106 -12.57 -1.10 5.57
CA VAL A 106 -13.81 -0.33 5.75
C VAL A 106 -14.96 -1.19 6.27
N THR A 107 -15.09 -2.43 5.77
CA THR A 107 -16.16 -3.35 6.17
C THR A 107 -16.16 -3.63 7.68
N TYR A 108 -14.98 -3.75 8.29
CA TYR A 108 -14.86 -3.93 9.73
C TYR A 108 -15.33 -2.69 10.51
N LEU A 109 -15.00 -1.49 10.03
CA LEU A 109 -15.41 -0.23 10.66
C LEU A 109 -16.94 -0.12 10.68
N GLU A 110 -17.57 -0.33 9.51
CA GLU A 110 -19.03 -0.30 9.36
C GLU A 110 -19.73 -1.31 10.29
N GLN A 111 -19.21 -2.54 10.37
CA GLN A 111 -19.78 -3.60 11.20
C GLN A 111 -19.69 -3.33 12.71
N ASN A 112 -18.75 -2.48 13.14
CA ASN A 112 -18.52 -2.15 14.54
C ASN A 112 -19.02 -0.74 14.90
N GLY A 113 -19.77 -0.08 14.02
CA GLY A 113 -20.40 1.22 14.28
C GLY A 113 -19.42 2.39 14.33
N PHE A 114 -18.32 2.30 13.59
CA PHE A 114 -17.46 3.45 13.32
C PHE A 114 -18.01 4.20 12.10
N ASP A 115 -18.27 5.50 12.26
CA ASP A 115 -18.72 6.43 11.20
C ASP A 115 -17.54 6.94 10.34
#